data_AF-A0A7Y6TZ34-F1
#
_entry.id   AF-A0A7Y6TZ34-F1
#
_cell.length_a   1.000
_cell.length_b   1.000
_cell.length_c   1.000
_cell.angle_alpha   90.00
_cell.angle_beta   90.00
_cell.angle_gamma   90.00
#
_symmetry.space_group_name_H-M   'P 1'
#
loop_
_entity.id
_entity.type
_entity.pdbx_description
1 polymer ?
#
loop_
_entity_poly.entity_id
_entity_poly.type
_entity_poly.pdbx_seq_one_letter_code
_entity_poly.pdbx_strand_id
1 'polypeptide(L)'
;MKRFFGDCARVLQTQGHAKAAERFARASTHWLRHSHASHAIASGMPIEVAQQNLGHASLATTAIYVTTEAKRRMRAVESFWGKGSST
;
A
#
# COMPACT_ATOMS: atom_id res chain seq x y z
N MET A 1 -11.82 -4.89 13.44
CA MET A 1 -11.32 -4.58 12.08
C MET A 1 -11.66 -5.62 11.01
N LYS A 2 -11.46 -6.93 11.24
CA LYS A 2 -11.78 -7.97 10.24
C LYS A 2 -13.24 -7.93 9.77
N ARG A 3 -14.19 -7.73 10.71
CA ARG A 3 -15.62 -7.56 10.40
C ARG A 3 -15.86 -6.38 9.45
N PHE A 4 -15.31 -5.21 9.76
CA PHE A 4 -15.41 -4.01 8.92
C PHE A 4 -14.93 -4.28 7.49
N PHE A 5 -13.77 -4.93 7.32
CA PHE A 5 -13.29 -5.29 5.99
C PHE A 5 -14.18 -6.29 5.25
N GLY A 6 -14.76 -7.26 5.97
CA GLY A 6 -15.77 -8.16 5.40
C GLY A 6 -17.03 -7.42 4.93
N ASP A 7 -17.48 -6.42 5.70
CA ASP A 7 -18.62 -5.57 5.32
C ASP A 7 -18.31 -4.73 4.08
N CYS A 8 -17.12 -4.11 4.00
CA CYS A 8 -16.65 -3.40 2.81
C CYS A 8 -16.58 -4.33 1.60
N ALA A 9 -16.05 -5.54 1.77
CA ALA A 9 -15.95 -6.53 0.69
C ALA A 9 -17.33 -6.88 0.13
N ARG A 10 -18.32 -7.09 1.01
CA ARG A 10 -19.70 -7.39 0.62
C ARG A 10 -20.33 -6.22 -0.15
N VAL A 11 -20.15 -4.97 0.30
CA VAL A 11 -20.66 -3.78 -0.41
C VAL A 11 -20.00 -3.64 -1.79
N LEU A 12 -18.69 -3.82 -1.89
CA LEU A 12 -17.96 -3.75 -3.15
C LEU A 12 -18.39 -4.86 -4.12
N GLN A 13 -18.72 -6.04 -3.60
CA GLN A 13 -19.23 -7.15 -4.41
C GLN A 13 -20.58 -6.80 -5.04
N THR A 14 -21.51 -6.21 -4.27
CA THR A 14 -22.83 -5.82 -4.81
C THR A 14 -22.75 -4.67 -5.80
N GLN A 15 -21.69 -3.86 -5.75
CA GLN A 15 -21.41 -2.77 -6.69
C GLN A 15 -20.65 -3.24 -7.96
N GLY A 16 -20.38 -4.54 -8.10
CA GLY A 16 -19.66 -5.09 -9.25
C GLY A 16 -18.13 -4.92 -9.19
N HIS A 17 -17.57 -4.42 -8.09
CA HIS A 17 -16.13 -4.25 -7.90
C HIS A 17 -15.45 -5.52 -7.37
N ALA A 18 -15.58 -6.64 -8.08
CA ALA A 18 -15.15 -7.97 -7.63
C ALA A 18 -13.68 -8.02 -7.15
N LYS A 19 -12.76 -7.38 -7.89
CA LYS A 19 -11.33 -7.34 -7.51
C LYS A 19 -11.08 -6.55 -6.22
N ALA A 20 -11.82 -5.47 -6.00
CA ALA A 20 -11.70 -4.70 -4.76
C ALA A 20 -12.31 -5.48 -3.60
N ALA A 21 -13.46 -6.14 -3.81
CA ALA A 21 -14.09 -7.00 -2.82
C ALA A 21 -13.15 -8.10 -2.33
N GLU A 22 -12.48 -8.82 -3.24
CA GLU A 22 -11.49 -9.85 -2.88
C GLU A 22 -10.34 -9.28 -2.01
N ARG A 23 -9.82 -8.11 -2.39
CA ARG A 23 -8.73 -7.46 -1.64
C ARG A 23 -9.17 -7.08 -0.23
N PHE A 24 -10.37 -6.54 -0.06
CA PHE A 24 -10.91 -6.21 1.24
C PHE A 24 -11.23 -7.46 2.08
N ALA A 25 -11.71 -8.54 1.47
CA ALA A 25 -11.96 -9.81 2.18
C ALA A 25 -10.68 -10.38 2.83
N ARG A 26 -9.52 -10.11 2.23
CA ARG A 26 -8.20 -10.54 2.73
C ARG A 26 -7.50 -9.52 3.62
N ALA A 27 -8.07 -8.33 3.80
CA ALA A 27 -7.44 -7.25 4.53
C ALA A 27 -7.39 -7.53 6.04
N SER A 28 -6.33 -7.05 6.68
CA SER A 28 -6.08 -7.19 8.12
C SER A 28 -5.59 -5.87 8.71
N THR A 29 -5.47 -5.81 10.03
CA THR A 29 -4.87 -4.64 10.71
C THR A 29 -3.43 -4.39 10.22
N HIS A 30 -2.69 -5.45 9.92
CA HIS A 30 -1.35 -5.36 9.35
C HIS A 30 -1.37 -4.72 7.94
N TRP A 31 -2.39 -4.98 7.13
CA TRP A 31 -2.54 -4.36 5.81
C TRP A 31 -2.70 -2.83 5.88
N LEU A 32 -3.39 -2.32 6.92
CA LEU A 32 -3.48 -0.88 7.16
C LEU A 32 -2.15 -0.27 7.57
N ARG A 33 -1.43 -0.93 8.49
CA ARG A 33 -0.09 -0.49 8.89
C ARG A 33 0.82 -0.39 7.66
N HIS A 34 0.77 -1.37 6.78
CA HIS A 34 1.50 -1.35 5.52
C HIS A 34 1.11 -0.17 4.63
N SER A 35 -0.18 -0.01 4.40
CA SER A 35 -0.69 1.06 3.53
C SER A 35 -0.31 2.45 4.06
N HIS A 36 -0.43 2.66 5.37
CA HIS A 36 -0.04 3.89 6.04
C HIS A 36 1.47 4.16 5.92
N ALA A 37 2.31 3.20 6.30
CA ALA A 37 3.76 3.38 6.30
C ALA A 37 4.33 3.63 4.90
N SER A 38 3.92 2.82 3.92
CA SER A 38 4.30 3.02 2.51
C SER A 38 3.84 4.38 2.00
N HIS A 39 2.59 4.78 2.25
CA HIS A 39 2.09 6.08 1.80
C HIS A 39 2.81 7.26 2.48
N ALA A 40 3.07 7.19 3.78
CA ALA A 40 3.74 8.25 4.52
C ALA A 40 5.16 8.49 3.99
N ILE A 41 5.94 7.42 3.82
CA ILE A 41 7.30 7.47 3.24
C ILE A 41 7.26 7.97 1.80
N ALA A 42 6.30 7.50 0.99
CA ALA A 42 6.12 7.97 -0.39
C ALA A 42 5.86 9.47 -0.47
N SER A 43 5.19 10.02 0.54
CA SER A 43 4.81 11.44 0.67
C SER A 43 5.94 12.29 1.27
N GLY A 44 7.11 11.69 1.55
CA GLY A 44 8.29 12.41 2.03
C GLY A 44 8.53 12.33 3.54
N MET A 45 7.78 11.51 4.29
CA MET A 45 8.10 11.28 5.69
C MET A 45 9.49 10.63 5.82
N PRO A 46 10.41 11.19 6.64
CA PRO A 46 11.69 10.55 6.93
C PRO A 46 11.49 9.15 7.52
N ILE A 47 12.33 8.21 7.11
CA ILE A 47 12.17 6.80 7.50
C ILE A 47 12.35 6.59 9.01
N GLU A 48 13.14 7.42 9.66
CA GLU A 48 13.39 7.44 11.11
C GLU A 48 12.11 7.83 11.86
N VAL A 49 11.41 8.86 11.37
CA VAL A 49 10.12 9.29 11.93
C VAL A 49 9.06 8.21 11.74
N ALA A 50 9.02 7.59 10.54
CA ALA A 50 8.12 6.47 10.28
C ALA A 50 8.43 5.27 11.20
N GLN A 51 9.70 4.96 11.44
CA GLN A 51 10.13 3.89 12.35
C GLN A 51 9.67 4.14 13.79
N GLN A 52 9.81 5.37 14.28
CA GLN A 52 9.34 5.76 15.62
C GLN A 52 7.82 5.66 15.73
N ASN A 53 7.08 6.21 14.75
CA ASN A 53 5.61 6.16 14.73
C ASN A 53 5.07 4.72 14.68
N LEU A 54 5.81 3.81 14.04
CA LEU A 54 5.46 2.39 13.95
C LEU A 54 5.92 1.58 15.17
N GLY A 55 6.77 2.14 16.03
CA GLY A 55 7.32 1.47 17.21
C GLY A 55 8.27 0.31 16.86
N HIS A 56 8.93 0.36 15.71
CA HIS A 56 9.84 -0.72 15.29
C HIS A 56 11.19 -0.59 16.00
N ALA A 57 11.77 -1.67 16.51
CA ALA A 57 13.08 -1.61 17.17
C ALA A 57 14.26 -1.34 16.20
N SER A 58 14.05 -1.48 14.89
CA SER A 58 15.09 -1.37 13.87
C SER A 58 14.59 -0.69 12.60
N LEU A 59 15.46 0.13 12.00
CA LEU A 59 15.23 0.70 10.67
C LEU A 59 15.09 -0.37 9.60
N ALA A 60 15.73 -1.54 9.75
CA ALA A 60 15.62 -2.64 8.79
C ALA A 60 14.17 -3.13 8.64
N THR A 61 13.41 -3.18 9.75
CA THR A 61 11.98 -3.54 9.73
C THR A 61 11.14 -2.49 9.00
N THR A 62 11.52 -1.22 9.07
CA THR A 62 10.82 -0.12 8.38
C THR A 62 11.24 0.01 6.91
N ALA A 63 12.46 -0.40 6.56
CA ALA A 63 13.00 -0.33 5.19
C ALA A 63 12.19 -1.17 4.17
N ILE A 64 11.42 -2.15 4.62
CA ILE A 64 10.48 -2.91 3.77
C ILE A 64 9.47 -1.99 3.06
N TYR A 65 9.13 -0.85 3.66
CA TYR A 65 8.18 0.11 3.08
C TYR A 65 8.83 0.98 2.01
N VAL A 66 10.12 1.30 2.13
CA VAL A 66 10.89 2.05 1.12
C VAL A 66 11.02 1.25 -0.17
N THR A 67 11.41 -0.03 -0.06
CA THR A 67 11.59 -0.90 -1.23
C THR A 67 10.29 -1.11 -2.00
N THR A 68 9.17 -1.18 -1.29
CA THR A 68 7.83 -1.28 -1.88
C THR A 68 7.48 -0.02 -2.67
N GLU A 69 7.75 1.17 -2.13
CA GLU A 69 7.53 2.44 -2.82
C GLU A 69 8.48 2.64 -4.00
N ALA A 70 9.77 2.28 -3.87
CA ALA A 70 10.72 2.34 -4.97
C ALA A 70 10.24 1.49 -6.16
N LYS A 71 9.82 0.25 -5.91
CA LYS A 71 9.23 -0.64 -6.94
C LYS A 71 7.97 -0.02 -7.57
N ARG A 72 7.13 0.67 -6.78
CA ARG A 72 5.93 1.34 -7.28
C ARG A 72 6.28 2.53 -8.18
N ARG A 73 7.26 3.35 -7.78
CA ARG A 73 7.75 4.50 -8.56
C ARG A 73 8.38 4.03 -9.87
N MET A 74 9.23 3.00 -9.85
CA MET A 74 9.83 2.43 -11.05
C MET A 74 8.79 1.96 -12.06
N ARG A 75 7.79 1.17 -11.62
CA ARG A 75 6.69 0.73 -12.50
C ARG A 75 5.89 1.90 -13.10
N ALA A 76 5.72 2.99 -12.35
CA ALA A 76 5.04 4.18 -12.86
C ALA A 76 5.85 4.88 -13.95
N VAL A 77 7.18 4.98 -13.76
CA VAL A 77 8.12 5.50 -14.77
C VAL A 77 8.09 4.64 -16.02
N GLU A 78 8.25 3.31 -15.90
CA GLU A 78 8.18 2.37 -17.02
C GLU A 78 6.86 2.48 -17.79
N SER A 79 5.72 2.56 -17.09
CA SER A 79 4.42 2.72 -17.75
C SER A 79 4.27 4.05 -18.48
N PHE A 80 4.90 5.13 -17.99
CA PHE A 80 4.85 6.44 -18.64
C PHE A 80 5.65 6.41 -19.95
N TRP A 81 6.90 5.93 -19.90
CA TRP A 81 7.77 5.85 -21.07
C TRP A 81 7.29 4.82 -22.11
N GLY A 82 6.77 3.67 -21.67
CA GLY A 82 6.24 2.65 -22.58
C GLY A 82 4.93 3.03 -23.28
N LYS A 83 4.19 4.01 -22.74
CA LYS A 83 3.01 4.59 -23.43
C LYS A 83 3.39 5.71 -24.40
N GLY A 84 4.54 6.36 -24.20
CA GLY A 84 5.05 7.43 -25.06
C GLY A 84 5.85 6.96 -26.28
N SER A 85 6.21 5.67 -26.35
CA SER A 85 7.01 5.10 -27.45
C SER A 85 6.18 4.48 -28.59
N SER A 86 4.87 4.76 -28.67
CA SER A 86 3.96 4.20 -29.69
C SER A 86 3.35 5.26 -30.62
N THR A 87 4.05 6.37 -30.82
CA THR A 87 3.79 7.37 -31.89
C THR A 87 5.00 7.44 -32.79
#